data_AF-A0A151IDN6-F1
#
_entry.id   AF-A0A151IDN6-F1
#
_cell.length_a   1.000
_cell.length_b   1.000
_cell.length_c   1.000
_cell.angle_alpha   90.00
_cell.angle_beta   90.00
_cell.angle_gamma   90.00
#
_symmetry.space_group_name_H-M   'P 1'
#
loop_
_entity.id
_entity.type
_entity.pdbx_description
1 polymer ?
#
loop_
_entity_poly.entity_id
_entity_poly.type
_entity_poly.pdbx_seq_one_letter_code
_entity_poly.pdbx_strand_id
1 'polypeptide(L)'
;IKILLMKIQEHCLSPKSDEETKIQNLHAQYGQKLGYAYTGFLLSHSVLYSLSTLLTRILYVKSEKTDETSNNEQIGLFYHISSRIDLDSYYVPIFIHCSICEFIYMFLLSVIDVLYLTVVEYCCGLFAALR
;
A
#
# COMPACT_ATOMS: atom_id res chain seq x y z
N ILE A 1 23.17 29.10 -1.02
CA ILE A 1 23.33 27.62 -0.86
C ILE A 1 24.54 27.28 0.01
N LYS A 2 25.77 27.70 -0.34
CA LYS A 2 27.00 27.35 0.42
C LYS A 2 26.98 27.78 1.91
N ILE A 3 26.50 28.98 2.21
CA ILE A 3 26.36 29.51 3.58
C ILE A 3 25.32 28.71 4.39
N LEU A 4 24.23 28.28 3.73
CA LEU A 4 23.17 27.48 4.35
C LEU A 4 23.69 26.08 4.73
N LEU A 5 24.46 25.46 3.82
CA LEU A 5 25.12 24.18 4.05
C LEU A 5 26.14 24.25 5.20
N MET A 6 26.93 25.32 5.27
CA MET A 6 27.84 25.54 6.41
C MET A 6 27.09 25.66 7.73
N LYS A 7 26.00 26.44 7.79
CA LYS A 7 25.15 26.54 8.99
C LYS A 7 24.54 25.20 9.40
N ILE A 8 24.06 24.41 8.45
CA ILE A 8 23.53 23.07 8.72
C ILE A 8 24.61 22.16 9.30
N GLN A 9 25.81 22.19 8.72
CA GLN A 9 26.93 21.37 9.17
C GLN A 9 27.41 21.78 10.57
N GLU A 10 27.47 23.07 10.85
CA GLU A 10 27.82 23.62 12.17
C GLU A 10 26.76 23.28 13.22
N HIS A 11 25.47 23.39 12.89
CA HIS A 11 24.37 22.99 13.78
C HIS A 11 24.34 21.47 14.04
N CYS A 12 24.70 20.63 13.06
CA CYS A 12 24.83 19.18 13.28
C CYS A 12 25.97 18.82 14.26
N LEU A 13 26.99 19.68 14.39
CA LEU A 13 28.15 19.47 15.26
C LEU A 13 27.99 20.13 16.64
N SER A 14 27.11 21.12 16.75
CA SER A 14 26.82 21.80 18.01
C SER A 14 25.95 20.94 18.93
N PRO A 15 26.15 20.98 20.26
CA PRO A 15 25.16 20.47 21.20
C PRO A 15 23.83 21.19 20.98
N LYS A 16 22.76 20.42 20.80
CA LYS A 16 21.41 20.93 20.62
C LYS A 16 20.85 21.44 21.93
N SER A 17 20.14 22.56 21.87
CA SER A 17 19.36 23.05 23.01
C SER A 17 18.12 22.18 23.25
N ASP A 18 17.56 22.29 24.45
CA ASP A 18 16.34 21.57 24.82
C ASP A 18 15.14 21.99 23.94
N GLU A 19 15.06 23.28 23.57
CA GLU A 19 14.01 23.78 22.67
C GLU A 19 14.14 23.26 21.24
N GLU A 20 15.34 23.24 20.66
CA GLU A 20 15.58 22.68 19.33
C GLU A 20 15.23 21.18 19.28
N THR A 21 15.58 20.45 20.34
CA THR A 21 15.28 19.02 20.46
C THR A 21 13.77 18.79 20.53
N LYS A 22 13.04 19.65 21.24
CA LYS A 22 11.58 19.60 21.33
C LYS A 22 10.91 19.87 19.97
N ILE A 23 11.40 20.85 19.21
CA ILE A 23 10.91 21.16 17.86
C ILE A 23 11.16 19.98 16.91
N GLN A 24 12.35 19.40 16.92
CA GLN A 24 12.67 18.24 16.09
C GLN A 24 11.83 17.01 16.46
N ASN A 25 11.60 16.78 17.75
CA ASN A 25 10.79 15.64 18.20
C ASN A 25 9.30 15.82 17.83
N LEU A 26 8.77 17.05 17.87
CA LEU A 26 7.42 17.36 17.39
C LEU A 26 7.25 17.00 15.91
N HIS A 27 8.18 17.45 15.07
CA HIS A 27 8.18 17.14 13.65
C HIS A 27 8.36 15.63 13.39
N ALA A 28 9.29 14.96 14.07
CA ALA A 28 9.46 13.51 13.96
C ALA A 28 8.19 12.74 14.34
N GLN A 29 7.51 13.13 15.43
CA GLN A 29 6.24 12.52 15.85
C GLN A 29 5.11 12.78 14.85
N TYR A 30 5.07 13.98 14.26
CA TYR A 30 4.08 14.31 13.23
C TYR A 30 4.29 13.45 11.98
N GLY A 31 5.52 13.38 11.46
CA GLY A 31 5.88 12.52 10.34
C GLY A 31 5.56 11.05 10.60
N GLN A 32 5.81 10.56 11.82
CA GLN A 32 5.50 9.18 12.20
C GLN A 32 3.98 8.92 12.21
N LYS A 33 3.18 9.82 12.81
CA LYS A 33 1.71 9.69 12.83
C LYS A 33 1.12 9.72 11.42
N LEU A 34 1.61 10.63 10.59
CA LEU A 34 1.19 10.76 9.19
C LEU A 34 1.58 9.52 8.40
N GLY A 35 2.79 8.99 8.61
CA GLY A 35 3.25 7.74 8.00
C GLY A 35 2.39 6.53 8.38
N TYR A 36 2.01 6.38 9.65
CA TYR A 36 1.10 5.32 10.09
C TYR A 36 -0.30 5.47 9.48
N ALA A 37 -0.86 6.68 9.45
CA ALA A 37 -2.16 6.93 8.84
C ALA A 37 -2.15 6.60 7.33
N TYR A 38 -1.11 7.03 6.61
CA TYR A 38 -0.93 6.76 5.19
C TYR A 38 -0.79 5.26 4.91
N THR A 39 0.07 4.58 5.65
CA THR A 39 0.27 3.11 5.53
C THR A 39 -1.05 2.37 5.80
N GLY A 40 -1.78 2.78 6.84
CA GLY A 40 -3.09 2.20 7.18
C GLY A 40 -4.13 2.39 6.06
N PHE A 41 -4.15 3.56 5.42
CA PHE A 41 -5.02 3.83 4.29
C PHE A 41 -4.69 2.95 3.08
N LEU A 42 -3.40 2.85 2.72
CA LEU A 42 -2.96 2.02 1.60
C LEU A 42 -3.28 0.53 1.82
N LEU A 43 -2.99 0.01 3.01
CA LEU A 43 -3.32 -1.38 3.35
C LEU A 43 -4.83 -1.63 3.32
N SER A 44 -5.63 -0.68 3.83
CA SER A 44 -7.10 -0.78 3.78
C SER A 44 -7.61 -0.83 2.35
N HIS A 45 -7.07 0.01 1.46
CA HIS A 45 -7.40 0.01 0.05
C HIS A 45 -7.07 -1.34 -0.61
N SER A 46 -5.87 -1.89 -0.39
CA SER A 46 -5.47 -3.19 -0.94
C SER A 46 -6.35 -4.35 -0.44
N VAL A 47 -6.72 -4.36 0.84
CA VAL A 47 -7.64 -5.36 1.41
C VAL A 47 -9.03 -5.25 0.79
N LEU A 48 -9.56 -4.02 0.66
CA LEU A 48 -10.86 -3.79 0.03
C LEU A 48 -10.88 -4.23 -1.43
N TYR A 49 -9.81 -3.94 -2.18
CA TYR A 49 -9.67 -4.37 -3.57
C TYR A 49 -9.65 -5.90 -3.70
N SER A 50 -8.88 -6.58 -2.85
CA SER A 50 -8.84 -8.05 -2.79
C SER A 50 -10.21 -8.64 -2.44
N LEU A 51 -10.90 -8.08 -1.44
CA LEU A 51 -12.23 -8.54 -1.02
C LEU A 51 -13.29 -8.34 -2.12
N SER A 52 -13.27 -7.19 -2.81
CA SER A 52 -14.16 -6.90 -3.93
C SER A 52 -13.97 -7.90 -5.08
N THR A 53 -12.72 -8.23 -5.40
CA THR A 53 -12.38 -9.22 -6.43
C THR A 53 -12.90 -10.61 -6.05
N LEU A 54 -12.73 -11.02 -4.78
CA LEU A 54 -13.26 -12.28 -4.27
C LEU A 54 -14.80 -12.32 -4.28
N LEU A 55 -15.46 -11.25 -3.86
CA LEU A 55 -16.92 -11.15 -3.86
C LEU A 55 -17.49 -11.25 -5.28
N THR A 56 -16.88 -10.52 -6.23
CA THR A 56 -17.28 -10.58 -7.65
C THR A 56 -17.18 -12.00 -8.18
N ARG A 57 -16.12 -12.73 -7.83
CA ARG A 57 -15.95 -14.14 -8.21
C ARG A 57 -17.02 -15.04 -7.61
N ILE A 58 -17.30 -14.91 -6.31
CA ILE A 58 -18.30 -15.73 -5.62
C ILE A 58 -19.70 -15.48 -6.22
N LEU A 59 -20.03 -14.22 -6.50
CA LEU A 59 -21.31 -13.86 -7.12
C LEU A 59 -21.42 -14.40 -8.55
N TYR A 60 -20.35 -14.31 -9.35
CA TYR A 60 -20.30 -14.87 -10.69
C TYR A 60 -20.54 -16.38 -10.70
N VAL A 61 -19.79 -17.13 -9.86
CA VAL A 61 -19.96 -18.59 -9.71
C VAL A 61 -21.36 -18.97 -9.23
N LYS A 62 -21.98 -18.15 -8.36
CA LYS A 62 -23.34 -18.38 -7.88
C LYS A 62 -24.39 -18.15 -8.97
N SER A 63 -24.24 -17.12 -9.80
CA SER A 63 -25.12 -16.86 -10.95
C SER A 63 -25.06 -18.03 -11.93
N GLU A 64 -23.85 -18.45 -12.30
CA GLU A 64 -23.63 -19.55 -13.24
C GLU A 64 -24.31 -20.86 -12.79
N LYS A 65 -24.18 -21.23 -11.50
CA LYS A 65 -24.88 -22.42 -10.95
C LYS A 65 -26.39 -22.30 -10.95
N THR A 66 -26.92 -21.09 -10.81
CA THR A 66 -28.36 -20.83 -10.82
C THR A 66 -28.91 -20.96 -12.24
N ASP A 67 -28.17 -20.45 -13.23
CA ASP A 67 -28.54 -20.53 -14.65
C ASP A 67 -28.42 -21.95 -15.23
N GLU A 68 -27.42 -22.74 -14.77
CA GLU A 68 -27.29 -24.16 -15.11
C GLU A 68 -28.42 -25.04 -14.55
N THR A 69 -29.03 -24.65 -13.43
CA THR A 69 -30.17 -25.38 -12.85
C THR A 69 -31.48 -25.14 -13.63
N SER A 70 -31.59 -24.03 -14.36
CA SER A 70 -32.79 -23.68 -15.12
C SER A 70 -32.83 -24.20 -16.56
N ASN A 71 -31.70 -24.52 -17.19
CA ASN A 71 -31.64 -24.76 -18.64
C ASN A 71 -31.07 -26.15 -18.97
N ASN A 72 -31.96 -27.14 -18.94
CA ASN A 72 -31.74 -28.47 -19.52
C ASN A 72 -31.87 -28.44 -21.06
N GLU A 73 -31.11 -27.58 -21.75
CA GLU A 73 -30.98 -27.66 -23.21
C GLU A 73 -29.51 -27.65 -23.64
N GLN A 74 -29.14 -28.80 -24.17
CA GLN A 74 -27.83 -29.34 -24.47
C GLN A 74 -27.29 -28.75 -25.79
N ILE A 75 -25.98 -28.92 -26.03
CA ILE A 75 -25.24 -28.66 -27.28
C ILE A 75 -24.51 -27.30 -27.32
N GLY A 76 -23.39 -27.23 -26.58
CA GLY A 76 -22.40 -26.15 -26.65
C GLY A 76 -21.45 -26.10 -25.44
N LEU A 77 -21.92 -26.60 -24.29
CA LEU A 77 -21.29 -26.43 -22.97
C LEU A 77 -20.09 -27.33 -22.71
N PHE A 78 -19.92 -28.45 -23.42
CA PHE A 78 -18.88 -29.44 -23.08
C PHE A 78 -17.45 -28.92 -23.36
N TYR A 79 -17.27 -28.02 -24.33
CA TYR A 79 -16.00 -27.32 -24.56
C TYR A 79 -15.71 -26.29 -23.46
N HIS A 80 -16.76 -25.65 -22.91
CA HIS A 80 -16.64 -24.69 -21.82
C HIS A 80 -16.27 -25.37 -20.49
N ILE A 81 -16.81 -26.56 -20.20
CA ILE A 81 -16.52 -27.30 -18.96
C ILE A 81 -15.07 -27.78 -18.89
N SER A 82 -14.49 -28.25 -19.99
CA SER A 82 -13.09 -28.70 -20.00
C SER A 82 -12.08 -27.53 -19.88
N SER A 83 -12.46 -26.33 -20.32
CA SER A 83 -11.68 -25.10 -20.10
C SER A 83 -11.93 -24.50 -18.70
N ARG A 84 -13.12 -24.73 -18.10
CA ARG A 84 -13.51 -24.25 -16.76
C ARG A 84 -12.81 -25.00 -15.61
N ILE A 85 -12.60 -26.31 -15.75
CA ILE A 85 -11.85 -27.13 -14.76
C ILE A 85 -10.36 -26.72 -14.73
N ASP A 86 -9.80 -26.34 -15.87
CA ASP A 86 -8.41 -25.86 -15.97
C ASP A 86 -8.28 -24.42 -15.43
N LEU A 87 -9.25 -23.54 -15.74
CA LEU A 87 -9.30 -22.18 -15.21
C LEU A 87 -9.40 -22.14 -13.67
N ASP A 88 -10.20 -22.99 -13.03
CA ASP A 88 -10.33 -22.98 -11.57
C ASP A 88 -9.05 -23.50 -10.87
N SER A 89 -8.37 -24.47 -11.48
CA SER A 89 -7.09 -25.05 -11.01
C SER A 89 -5.94 -24.04 -11.10
N TYR A 90 -5.86 -23.26 -12.18
CA TYR A 90 -4.81 -22.25 -12.37
C TYR A 90 -5.15 -20.87 -11.80
N TYR A 91 -6.43 -20.53 -11.64
CA TYR A 91 -6.83 -19.21 -11.13
C TYR A 91 -6.39 -18.98 -9.69
N VAL A 92 -6.56 -19.96 -8.79
CA VAL A 92 -6.17 -19.82 -7.38
C VAL A 92 -4.68 -19.47 -7.23
N PRO A 93 -3.73 -20.22 -7.85
CA PRO A 93 -2.32 -19.87 -7.77
C PRO A 93 -1.99 -18.53 -8.48
N ILE A 94 -2.62 -18.20 -9.61
CA ILE A 94 -2.44 -16.90 -10.27
C ILE A 94 -2.92 -15.76 -9.37
N PHE A 95 -4.09 -15.90 -8.76
CA PHE A 95 -4.67 -14.92 -7.87
C PHE A 95 -3.81 -14.71 -6.63
N ILE A 96 -3.31 -15.79 -6.01
CA ILE A 96 -2.39 -15.71 -4.88
C ILE A 96 -1.09 -15.01 -5.30
N HIS A 97 -0.51 -15.38 -6.43
CA HIS A 97 0.72 -14.76 -6.93
C HIS A 97 0.53 -13.26 -7.21
N CYS A 98 -0.54 -12.88 -7.92
CA CYS A 98 -0.87 -11.49 -8.20
C CYS A 98 -1.10 -10.69 -6.91
N SER A 99 -1.82 -11.27 -5.94
CA SER A 99 -2.07 -10.63 -4.64
C SER A 99 -0.77 -10.41 -3.86
N ILE A 100 0.14 -11.38 -3.85
CA ILE A 100 1.45 -11.25 -3.20
C ILE A 100 2.28 -10.16 -3.90
N CYS A 101 2.32 -10.14 -5.23
CA CYS A 101 3.05 -9.11 -5.98
C CYS A 101 2.51 -7.71 -5.69
N GLU A 102 1.18 -7.54 -5.67
CA GLU A 102 0.54 -6.28 -5.33
C GLU A 102 0.89 -5.85 -3.90
N PHE A 103 0.82 -6.77 -2.93
CA PHE A 103 1.19 -6.50 -1.55
C PHE A 103 2.65 -6.06 -1.40
N ILE A 104 3.59 -6.75 -2.06
CA ILE A 104 5.01 -6.38 -2.02
C ILE A 104 5.22 -5.00 -2.65
N TYR A 105 4.59 -4.73 -3.79
CA TYR A 105 4.70 -3.45 -4.48
C TYR A 105 4.15 -2.29 -3.63
N MET A 106 2.96 -2.46 -3.07
CA MET A 106 2.33 -1.48 -2.18
C MET A 106 3.14 -1.26 -0.90
N PHE A 107 3.71 -2.31 -0.34
CA PHE A 107 4.60 -2.19 0.81
C PHE A 107 5.85 -1.36 0.49
N LEU A 108 6.52 -1.65 -0.64
CA LEU A 108 7.70 -0.90 -1.07
C LEU A 108 7.38 0.57 -1.33
N LEU A 109 6.28 0.87 -2.03
CA LEU A 109 5.82 2.24 -2.23
C LEU A 109 5.55 2.95 -0.91
N SER A 110 4.82 2.29 0.00
CA SER A 110 4.53 2.83 1.33
C SER A 110 5.82 3.15 2.11
N VAL A 111 6.83 2.28 2.05
CA VAL A 111 8.13 2.52 2.71
C VAL A 111 8.83 3.73 2.10
N ILE A 112 8.84 3.85 0.76
CA ILE A 112 9.45 4.99 0.06
C ILE A 112 8.75 6.30 0.42
N ASP A 113 7.42 6.31 0.43
CA ASP A 113 6.63 7.50 0.75
C ASP A 113 6.81 7.93 2.21
N VAL A 114 6.78 6.99 3.15
CA VAL A 114 7.01 7.28 4.56
C VAL A 114 8.44 7.79 4.79
N LEU A 115 9.43 7.20 4.11
CA LEU A 115 10.81 7.68 4.16
C LEU A 115 10.92 9.10 3.60
N TYR A 116 10.28 9.38 2.47
CA TYR A 116 10.24 10.71 1.86
C TYR A 116 9.63 11.75 2.79
N LEU A 117 8.46 11.45 3.37
CA LEU A 117 7.78 12.31 4.34
C LEU A 117 8.65 12.56 5.57
N THR A 118 9.31 11.53 6.09
CA THR A 118 10.22 11.65 7.23
C THR A 118 11.41 12.55 6.93
N VAL A 119 12.01 12.43 5.74
CA VAL A 119 13.12 13.28 5.30
C VAL A 119 12.67 14.74 5.13
N VAL A 120 11.50 14.97 4.53
CA VAL A 120 10.92 16.31 4.39
C VAL A 120 10.69 16.94 5.77
N GLU A 121 10.08 16.20 6.68
CA GLU A 121 9.75 16.66 8.02
C GLU A 121 11.01 16.91 8.87
N TYR A 122 12.03 16.08 8.71
CA TYR A 122 13.37 16.31 9.27
C TYR A 122 13.99 17.60 8.75
N CYS A 123 13.94 17.85 7.43
CA CYS A 123 14.44 19.09 6.84
C CYS A 123 13.67 20.31 7.34
N CYS A 124 12.34 20.21 7.43
CA CYS A 124 11.48 21.27 7.97
C CYS A 124 11.82 21.58 9.43
N GLY A 125 12.01 20.57 10.28
CA GLY A 125 12.41 20.77 11.66
C GLY A 125 13.82 21.35 11.82
N LEU A 126 14.75 20.96 10.95
CA LEU A 126 16.08 21.57 10.89
C LEU A 126 16.01 23.05 10.51
N PHE A 127 15.21 23.42 9.51
CA PHE A 127 15.01 24.82 9.13
C PHE A 127 14.28 25.64 10.20
N ALA A 128 13.32 25.03 10.91
CA ALA A 128 12.63 25.68 12.01
C ALA A 128 13.56 25.95 13.20
N ALA A 129 14.47 25.01 13.51
CA ALA A 129 15.47 25.18 14.57
C ALA A 129 16.56 26.22 14.22
N LEU A 130 16.89 26.38 12.93
CA LEU A 130 17.90 27.34 12.45
C LEU A 130 17.37 28.77 12.26
N ARG A 131 16.06 28.98 12.38
CA ARG A 131 15.39 30.28 12.21
C ARG A 131 15.39 31.05 13.53
#